data_AF-A0A453HJW1-F1
#
_entry.id   AF-A0A453HJW1-F1
#
_cell.length_a   1.000
_cell.length_b   1.000
_cell.length_c   1.000
_cell.angle_alpha   90.00
_cell.angle_beta   90.00
_cell.angle_gamma   90.00
#
_symmetry.space_group_name_H-M   'P 1'
#
loop_
_entity.id
_entity.type
_entity.pdbx_description
1 polymer ?
#
loop_
_entity_poly.entity_id
_entity_poly.type
_entity_poly.pdbx_seq_one_letter_code
_entity_poly.pdbx_strand_id
1 'polypeptide(L)'
;QESFYYGLSDEEMVHVHDYNFDHPDAFDTDLLLSCMEKLKHGKAVDIPSYDFKTHKSVSCARKVNPSDVIILEGILLFHDSRVRDLMNMKIFVDTDADVRLTRRIRRDTIEKGRDIIAVLDQYSKFVKTAFEDFILPTKKYADIIIPRGADNSVAIDLIVQHIRTKLGQNDLCKIHPNLYVIQTTYQIRGMHTIIRDAATTTHDFIFYADRLIRLVVEHGLGHLPFREKQVITPTGSVYTGVDFSKSLCGISVIRSGESMENALRACCKGIKIGKILIHREGDDGKQLIYHNLPKDIAKRHVLLLDPILGT
;
A
#
# COMPACT_ATOMS: atom_id res chain seq x y z
N GLN A 1 -15.18 13.88 -3.18
CA GLN A 1 -15.82 14.36 -4.43
C GLN A 1 -16.09 15.87 -4.37
N GLU A 2 -16.52 16.38 -3.21
CA GLU A 2 -16.85 17.81 -3.01
C GLU A 2 -15.76 18.80 -3.43
N SER A 3 -14.47 18.43 -3.35
CA SER A 3 -13.38 19.27 -3.85
C SER A 3 -13.47 19.60 -5.35
N PHE A 4 -14.15 18.76 -6.14
CA PHE A 4 -14.17 18.81 -7.60
C PHE A 4 -15.45 19.44 -8.15
N TYR A 5 -16.17 20.27 -7.40
CA TYR A 5 -17.24 21.08 -7.96
C TYR A 5 -16.69 22.08 -8.99
N TYR A 6 -17.43 22.30 -10.08
CA TYR A 6 -17.19 23.45 -10.94
C TYR A 6 -17.45 24.75 -10.16
N GLY A 7 -16.67 25.79 -10.44
CA GLY A 7 -16.98 27.14 -9.98
C GLY A 7 -18.19 27.67 -10.74
N LEU A 8 -19.10 28.35 -10.05
CA LEU A 8 -20.25 28.98 -10.71
C LEU A 8 -19.81 30.18 -11.55
N SER A 9 -20.45 30.35 -12.71
CA SER A 9 -20.37 31.58 -13.50
C SER A 9 -21.07 32.75 -12.80
N ASP A 10 -20.80 33.98 -13.25
CA ASP A 10 -21.42 35.17 -12.67
C ASP A 10 -22.95 35.17 -12.83
N GLU A 11 -23.48 34.54 -13.89
CA GLU A 11 -24.92 34.39 -14.14
C GLU A 11 -25.56 33.36 -13.18
N GLU A 12 -24.90 32.22 -12.99
CA GLU A 12 -25.35 31.19 -12.03
C GLU A 12 -25.22 31.67 -10.58
N MET A 13 -24.28 32.58 -10.31
CA MET A 13 -24.13 33.25 -9.02
C MET A 13 -25.30 34.18 -8.67
N VAL A 14 -26.05 34.68 -9.67
CA VAL A 14 -27.29 35.43 -9.41
C VAL A 14 -28.42 34.47 -8.98
N HIS A 15 -28.41 33.24 -9.50
CA HIS A 15 -29.45 32.23 -9.28
C HIS A 15 -28.93 30.99 -8.51
N VAL A 16 -28.03 31.17 -7.55
CA VAL A 16 -27.40 30.06 -6.80
C VAL A 16 -28.42 29.13 -6.14
N HIS A 17 -29.55 29.69 -5.68
CA HIS A 17 -30.63 28.94 -5.06
C HIS A 17 -31.36 28.01 -6.03
N ASP A 18 -31.21 28.22 -7.35
CA ASP A 18 -31.77 27.39 -8.41
C ASP A 18 -30.76 26.42 -9.01
N TYR A 19 -29.48 26.49 -8.63
CA TYR A 19 -28.44 25.59 -9.12
C TYR A 19 -28.46 24.24 -8.39
N ASN A 20 -28.46 23.14 -9.16
CA ASN A 20 -28.50 21.79 -8.62
C ASN A 20 -27.09 21.22 -8.41
N PHE A 21 -26.57 21.36 -7.20
CA PHE A 21 -25.27 20.78 -6.80
C PHE A 21 -25.28 19.25 -6.71
N ASP A 22 -26.45 18.61 -6.69
CA ASP A 22 -26.57 17.16 -6.63
C ASP A 22 -26.74 16.54 -8.03
N HIS A 23 -26.60 17.33 -9.11
CA HIS A 23 -26.56 16.82 -10.48
C HIS A 23 -25.14 16.36 -10.87
N PRO A 24 -24.97 15.28 -11.66
CA PRO A 24 -23.64 14.84 -12.12
C PRO A 24 -22.80 15.93 -12.79
N ASP A 25 -23.44 16.82 -13.55
CA ASP A 25 -22.77 17.92 -14.28
C ASP A 25 -22.18 19.00 -13.36
N ALA A 26 -22.52 19.01 -12.07
CA ALA A 26 -21.92 19.93 -11.12
C ALA A 26 -20.45 19.61 -10.80
N PHE A 27 -19.96 18.42 -11.17
CA PHE A 27 -18.63 17.92 -10.82
C PHE A 27 -17.68 17.82 -12.01
N ASP A 28 -16.46 18.31 -11.83
CA ASP A 28 -15.33 18.11 -12.74
C ASP A 28 -14.76 16.69 -12.58
N THR A 29 -15.43 15.74 -13.24
CA THR A 29 -15.04 14.33 -13.22
C THR A 29 -13.75 14.08 -13.98
N ASP A 30 -13.43 14.89 -15.00
CA ASP A 30 -12.21 14.74 -15.78
C ASP A 30 -10.97 15.15 -14.97
N LEU A 31 -11.06 16.22 -14.18
CA LEU A 31 -10.02 16.59 -13.21
C LEU A 31 -9.85 15.51 -12.14
N LEU A 32 -10.95 14.96 -11.62
CA LEU A 32 -10.90 13.85 -10.66
C LEU A 32 -10.15 12.64 -11.25
N LEU A 33 -10.49 12.22 -12.46
CA LEU A 33 -9.84 11.11 -13.16
C LEU A 33 -8.35 11.38 -13.38
N SER A 34 -7.99 12.59 -13.80
CA SER A 34 -6.60 13.02 -13.97
C SER A 34 -5.80 12.96 -12.67
N CYS A 35 -6.38 13.41 -11.55
CA CYS A 35 -5.78 13.31 -10.23
C CYS A 35 -5.60 11.85 -9.79
N MET A 36 -6.61 11.01 -9.99
CA MET A 36 -6.54 9.59 -9.65
C MET A 36 -5.46 8.85 -10.44
N GLU A 37 -5.35 9.12 -11.74
CA GLU A 37 -4.33 8.48 -12.58
C GLU A 37 -2.91 8.87 -12.17
N LYS A 38 -2.69 10.12 -11.78
CA LYS A 38 -1.41 10.59 -11.24
C LYS A 38 -1.08 9.91 -9.91
N LEU A 39 -2.04 9.81 -8.99
CA LEU A 39 -1.86 9.13 -7.70
C LEU A 39 -1.52 7.65 -7.88
N LYS A 40 -2.20 6.98 -8.83
CA LYS A 40 -1.93 5.58 -9.19
C LYS A 40 -0.50 5.36 -9.72
N HIS A 41 0.07 6.35 -10.38
CA HIS A 41 1.47 6.34 -10.86
C HIS A 41 2.48 6.82 -9.81
N GLY A 42 2.09 6.95 -8.54
CA GLY A 42 3.01 7.37 -7.48
C GLY A 42 3.41 8.84 -7.56
N LYS A 43 2.62 9.70 -8.21
CA LYS A 43 2.86 11.15 -8.30
C LYS A 43 1.94 11.90 -7.35
N ALA A 44 2.50 12.86 -6.62
CA ALA A 44 1.71 13.77 -5.80
C ALA A 44 0.78 14.63 -6.69
N VAL A 45 -0.39 14.96 -6.16
CA VAL A 45 -1.38 15.79 -6.86
C VAL A 45 -1.87 16.91 -5.98
N ASP A 46 -2.19 18.03 -6.60
CA ASP A 46 -2.84 19.15 -5.92
C ASP A 46 -4.35 19.02 -6.14
N ILE A 47 -5.07 18.77 -5.05
CA ILE A 47 -6.53 18.67 -5.05
C ILE A 47 -7.10 20.08 -4.85
N PRO A 48 -8.07 20.51 -5.69
CA PRO A 48 -8.76 21.78 -5.50
C PRO A 48 -9.53 21.84 -4.18
N SER A 49 -9.84 23.04 -3.72
CA SER A 49 -10.81 23.24 -2.64
C SER A 49 -11.97 24.06 -3.17
N TYR A 50 -13.18 23.55 -2.97
CA TYR A 50 -14.39 24.28 -3.28
C TYR A 50 -14.87 25.04 -2.04
N ASP A 51 -15.08 26.36 -2.18
CA ASP A 51 -15.62 27.18 -1.11
C ASP A 51 -17.14 27.33 -1.24
N PHE A 52 -17.88 26.74 -0.31
CA PHE A 52 -19.34 26.77 -0.28
C PHE A 52 -19.94 28.13 0.08
N LYS A 53 -19.14 29.10 0.52
CA LYS A 53 -19.59 30.48 0.77
C LYS A 53 -19.50 31.33 -0.48
N THR A 54 -18.40 31.21 -1.21
CA THR A 54 -18.13 32.00 -2.42
C THR A 54 -18.52 31.28 -3.71
N HIS A 55 -18.86 29.98 -3.65
CA HIS A 55 -19.21 29.13 -4.78
C HIS A 55 -18.13 29.06 -5.87
N LYS A 56 -16.86 29.22 -5.46
CA LYS A 56 -15.69 29.20 -6.34
C LYS A 56 -14.77 28.03 -6.02
N SER A 57 -14.16 27.49 -7.06
CA SER A 57 -13.12 26.47 -6.96
C SER A 57 -11.76 27.15 -6.89
N VAL A 58 -11.01 26.86 -5.82
CA VAL A 58 -9.64 27.35 -5.62
C VAL A 58 -8.67 26.26 -6.08
N SER A 59 -7.94 26.55 -7.15
CA SER A 59 -6.88 25.67 -7.66
C SER A 59 -5.74 25.54 -6.66
N CYS A 60 -5.21 24.33 -6.49
CA CYS A 60 -4.00 24.04 -5.70
C CYS A 60 -4.12 24.27 -4.18
N ALA A 61 -5.28 23.99 -3.58
CA ALA A 61 -5.52 24.22 -2.16
C ALA A 61 -4.88 23.17 -1.24
N ARG A 62 -4.80 21.90 -1.68
CA ARG A 62 -4.27 20.80 -0.85
C ARG A 62 -3.44 19.82 -1.65
N LYS A 63 -2.16 19.73 -1.32
CA LYS A 63 -1.27 18.69 -1.84
C LYS A 63 -1.55 17.34 -1.20
N VAL A 64 -1.80 16.33 -2.01
CA VAL A 64 -1.98 14.94 -1.58
C VAL A 64 -0.84 14.10 -2.14
N ASN A 65 -0.12 13.48 -1.22
CA ASN A 65 0.95 12.55 -1.56
C ASN A 65 0.38 11.19 -1.99
N PRO A 66 1.12 10.43 -2.80
CA PRO A 66 0.77 9.05 -3.10
C PRO A 66 0.67 8.22 -1.82
N SER A 67 -0.33 7.34 -1.78
CA SER A 67 -0.60 6.45 -0.65
C SER A 67 -0.98 5.07 -1.17
N ASP A 68 -0.67 4.02 -0.40
CA ASP A 68 -1.03 2.64 -0.74
C ASP A 68 -2.55 2.39 -0.74
N VAL A 69 -3.29 3.20 0.03
CA VAL A 69 -4.74 3.20 0.09
C VAL A 69 -5.27 4.58 -0.26
N ILE A 70 -6.14 4.63 -1.26
CA ILE A 70 -6.86 5.84 -1.65
C ILE A 70 -8.35 5.61 -1.38
N ILE A 71 -8.92 6.43 -0.51
CA ILE A 71 -10.36 6.42 -0.23
C ILE A 71 -10.98 7.56 -1.02
N LEU A 72 -11.80 7.20 -2.00
CA LEU A 72 -12.60 8.16 -2.74
C LEU A 72 -14.02 8.17 -2.15
N GLU A 73 -14.43 9.30 -1.61
CA GLU A 73 -15.73 9.52 -0.97
C GLU A 73 -16.55 10.56 -1.73
N GLY A 74 -17.88 10.37 -1.78
CA GLY A 74 -18.82 11.26 -2.46
C GLY A 74 -20.15 10.61 -2.83
N ILE A 75 -21.17 11.44 -3.06
CA ILE A 75 -22.55 11.03 -3.32
C ILE A 75 -22.77 10.43 -4.72
N LEU A 76 -21.93 10.75 -5.70
CA LEU A 76 -22.13 10.40 -7.12
C LEU A 76 -20.96 9.67 -7.76
N LEU A 77 -20.03 9.14 -6.96
CA LEU A 77 -18.83 8.46 -7.46
C LEU A 77 -19.12 7.26 -8.36
N PHE A 78 -20.24 6.57 -8.13
CA PHE A 78 -20.63 5.41 -8.91
C PHE A 78 -21.47 5.78 -10.15
N HIS A 79 -21.68 7.05 -10.45
CA HIS A 79 -22.43 7.48 -11.64
C HIS A 79 -21.63 7.26 -12.93
N ASP A 80 -20.38 7.74 -12.99
CA ASP A 80 -19.49 7.60 -14.17
C ASP A 80 -18.77 6.24 -14.17
N SER A 81 -18.85 5.50 -15.29
CA SER A 81 -18.17 4.20 -15.44
C SER A 81 -16.66 4.30 -15.32
N ARG A 82 -16.05 5.37 -15.84
CA ARG A 82 -14.60 5.59 -15.84
C ARG A 82 -14.07 5.65 -14.41
N VAL A 83 -14.83 6.26 -13.50
CA VAL A 83 -14.48 6.33 -12.08
C VAL A 83 -14.66 4.96 -11.41
N ARG A 84 -15.72 4.23 -11.75
CA ARG A 84 -15.95 2.87 -11.21
C ARG A 84 -14.83 1.90 -11.59
N ASP A 85 -14.31 1.98 -12.81
CA ASP A 85 -13.28 1.07 -13.32
C ASP A 85 -11.93 1.25 -12.61
N LEU A 86 -11.69 2.41 -11.98
CA LEU A 86 -10.51 2.67 -11.16
C LEU A 86 -10.58 2.06 -9.75
N MET A 87 -11.77 1.72 -9.27
CA MET A 87 -11.98 1.29 -7.88
C MET A 87 -11.80 -0.22 -7.71
N ASN A 88 -10.97 -0.62 -6.75
CA ASN A 88 -10.81 -2.04 -6.38
C ASN A 88 -11.91 -2.56 -5.46
N MET A 89 -12.59 -1.67 -4.73
CA MET A 89 -13.66 -2.00 -3.80
C MET A 89 -14.68 -0.86 -3.78
N LYS A 90 -15.97 -1.18 -3.95
CA LYS A 90 -17.06 -0.21 -4.06
C LYS A 90 -18.05 -0.41 -2.92
N ILE A 91 -18.17 0.61 -2.06
CA ILE A 91 -18.99 0.57 -0.85
C ILE A 91 -20.12 1.60 -0.97
N PHE A 92 -21.36 1.17 -0.77
CA PHE A 92 -22.52 2.06 -0.69
C PHE A 92 -23.05 2.09 0.74
N VAL A 93 -23.12 3.28 1.34
CA VAL A 93 -23.68 3.45 2.69
C VAL A 93 -25.17 3.71 2.59
N ASP A 94 -25.97 2.80 3.12
CA ASP A 94 -27.43 2.82 3.03
C ASP A 94 -28.05 3.25 4.36
N THR A 95 -28.93 4.24 4.30
CA THR A 95 -29.61 4.80 5.47
C THR A 95 -30.92 5.44 5.03
N ASP A 96 -31.95 5.29 5.86
CA ASP A 96 -33.29 5.80 5.59
C ASP A 96 -33.29 7.32 5.35
N ALA A 97 -34.19 7.77 4.47
CA ALA A 97 -34.22 9.14 3.98
C ALA A 97 -34.49 10.17 5.09
N ASP A 98 -35.32 9.82 6.07
CA ASP A 98 -35.65 10.61 7.24
C ASP A 98 -34.45 10.80 8.18
N VAL A 99 -33.67 9.74 8.44
CA VAL A 99 -32.44 9.79 9.22
C VAL A 99 -31.40 10.65 8.50
N ARG A 100 -31.24 10.50 7.18
CA ARG A 100 -30.35 11.36 6.38
C ARG A 100 -30.79 12.82 6.40
N LEU A 101 -32.08 13.09 6.24
CA LEU A 101 -32.65 14.44 6.28
C LEU A 101 -32.43 15.08 7.64
N THR A 102 -32.69 14.35 8.73
CA THR A 102 -32.48 14.82 10.10
C THR A 102 -31.01 15.19 10.35
N ARG A 103 -30.07 14.34 9.92
CA ARG A 103 -28.63 14.61 10.00
C ARG A 103 -28.24 15.83 9.17
N ARG A 104 -28.80 15.98 7.97
CA ARG A 104 -28.56 17.13 7.09
C ARG A 104 -29.05 18.44 7.70
N ILE A 105 -30.29 18.47 8.21
CA ILE A 105 -30.85 19.66 8.87
C ILE A 105 -29.91 20.05 10.01
N ARG A 106 -29.56 19.12 10.90
CA ARG A 106 -28.66 19.40 12.02
C ARG A 106 -27.32 19.98 11.56
N ARG A 107 -26.68 19.39 10.55
CA ARG A 107 -25.41 19.86 9.99
C ARG A 107 -25.54 21.26 9.37
N ASP A 108 -26.50 21.46 8.47
CA ASP A 108 -26.63 22.71 7.71
C ASP A 108 -27.12 23.88 8.58
N THR A 109 -27.89 23.61 9.65
CA THR A 109 -28.34 24.64 10.60
C THR A 109 -27.22 25.02 11.58
N ILE A 110 -26.53 24.02 12.18
CA ILE A 110 -25.52 24.26 13.22
C ILE A 110 -24.17 24.69 12.62
N GLU A 111 -23.68 23.98 11.60
CA GLU A 111 -22.32 24.20 11.08
C GLU A 111 -22.30 25.27 9.98
N LYS A 112 -23.37 25.38 9.18
CA LYS A 112 -23.43 26.31 8.04
C LYS A 112 -24.35 27.52 8.27
N GLY A 113 -25.05 27.59 9.41
CA GLY A 113 -25.91 28.72 9.78
C GLY A 113 -27.09 28.95 8.84
N ARG A 114 -27.57 27.92 8.14
CA ARG A 114 -28.70 28.03 7.20
C ARG A 114 -30.03 27.95 7.94
N ASP A 115 -31.04 28.63 7.41
CA ASP A 115 -32.41 28.50 7.91
C ASP A 115 -33.01 27.14 7.55
N ILE A 116 -33.82 26.59 8.46
CA ILE A 116 -34.43 25.26 8.33
C ILE A 116 -35.35 25.21 7.11
N ILE A 117 -36.12 26.29 6.85
CA ILE A 117 -37.05 26.36 5.72
C ILE A 117 -36.27 26.24 4.41
N ALA A 118 -35.18 27.01 4.26
CA ALA A 118 -34.33 26.95 3.07
C ALA A 118 -33.72 25.56 2.85
N VAL A 119 -33.34 24.85 3.92
CA VAL A 119 -32.83 23.47 3.82
C VAL A 119 -33.91 22.49 3.34
N LEU A 120 -35.14 22.64 3.85
CA LEU A 120 -36.28 21.80 3.45
C LEU A 120 -36.72 22.07 2.01
N ASP A 121 -36.73 23.33 1.59
CA ASP A 121 -37.05 23.73 0.21
C ASP A 121 -36.00 23.18 -0.76
N GLN A 122 -34.70 23.33 -0.45
CA GLN A 122 -33.63 22.76 -1.25
C GLN A 122 -33.71 21.23 -1.33
N TYR A 123 -34.03 20.58 -0.20
CA TYR A 123 -34.19 19.13 -0.15
C TYR A 123 -35.31 18.65 -1.07
N SER A 124 -36.47 19.32 -1.00
CA SER A 124 -37.67 18.94 -1.76
C SER A 124 -37.52 19.26 -3.25
N LYS A 125 -36.85 20.36 -3.59
CA LYS A 125 -36.68 20.83 -4.97
C LYS A 125 -35.61 20.08 -5.75
N PHE A 126 -34.48 19.77 -5.11
CA PHE A 126 -33.31 19.22 -5.82
C PHE A 126 -32.84 17.88 -5.25
N VAL A 127 -32.59 17.81 -3.96
CA VAL A 127 -31.79 16.71 -3.38
C VAL A 127 -32.54 15.38 -3.40
N LYS A 128 -33.85 15.39 -3.12
CA LYS A 128 -34.66 14.18 -3.16
C LYS A 128 -34.70 13.59 -4.57
N THR A 129 -35.02 14.40 -5.57
CA THR A 129 -35.07 14.01 -6.98
C THR A 129 -33.70 13.53 -7.47
N ALA A 130 -32.63 14.28 -7.20
CA ALA A 130 -31.28 13.88 -7.57
C ALA A 130 -30.85 12.56 -6.91
N PHE A 131 -31.26 12.32 -5.66
CA PHE A 131 -31.02 11.04 -5.01
C PHE A 131 -31.74 9.89 -5.70
N GLU A 132 -33.01 10.05 -6.04
CA GLU A 132 -33.82 9.01 -6.68
C GLU A 132 -33.34 8.72 -8.12
N ASP A 133 -32.97 9.76 -8.87
CA ASP A 133 -32.61 9.65 -10.28
C ASP A 133 -31.15 9.23 -10.50
N PHE A 134 -30.21 9.77 -9.71
CA PHE A 134 -28.77 9.61 -9.99
C PHE A 134 -28.02 8.80 -8.93
N ILE A 135 -28.37 8.91 -7.64
CA ILE A 135 -27.60 8.30 -6.56
C ILE A 135 -28.07 6.87 -6.30
N LEU A 136 -29.36 6.68 -6.02
CA LEU A 136 -29.94 5.39 -5.64
C LEU A 136 -29.73 4.29 -6.70
N PRO A 137 -29.86 4.56 -8.01
CA PRO A 137 -29.64 3.53 -9.03
C PRO A 137 -28.20 3.01 -9.07
N THR A 138 -27.23 3.78 -8.57
CA THR A 138 -25.82 3.38 -8.53
C THR A 138 -25.49 2.37 -7.44
N LYS A 139 -26.41 2.18 -6.48
CA LYS A 139 -26.32 1.15 -5.43
C LYS A 139 -26.08 -0.26 -6.00
N LYS A 140 -26.57 -0.54 -7.20
CA LYS A 140 -26.37 -1.83 -7.90
C LYS A 140 -24.92 -2.13 -8.27
N TYR A 141 -24.06 -1.10 -8.32
CA TYR A 141 -22.63 -1.25 -8.63
C TYR A 141 -21.77 -1.48 -7.39
N ALA A 142 -22.35 -1.45 -6.19
CA ALA A 142 -21.62 -1.63 -4.95
C ALA A 142 -21.29 -3.12 -4.72
N ASP A 143 -20.07 -3.40 -4.31
CA ASP A 143 -19.65 -4.73 -3.86
C ASP A 143 -20.21 -5.01 -2.45
N ILE A 144 -20.29 -3.97 -1.61
CA ILE A 144 -20.77 -4.04 -0.23
C ILE A 144 -21.74 -2.89 0.04
N ILE A 145 -22.89 -3.21 0.64
CA ILE A 145 -23.84 -2.23 1.15
C ILE A 145 -23.75 -2.22 2.69
N ILE A 146 -23.48 -1.06 3.27
CA ILE A 146 -23.33 -0.90 4.72
C ILE A 146 -24.54 -0.17 5.29
N PRO A 147 -25.40 -0.84 6.07
CA PRO A 147 -26.46 -0.17 6.80
C PRO A 147 -25.87 0.58 7.99
N ARG A 148 -26.54 1.67 8.41
CA ARG A 148 -26.21 2.45 9.62
C ARG A 148 -24.83 3.10 9.61
N GLY A 149 -24.16 3.20 8.46
CA GLY A 149 -22.94 3.98 8.24
C GLY A 149 -21.96 3.99 9.42
N ALA A 150 -21.74 5.17 10.00
CA ALA A 150 -20.79 5.43 11.08
C ALA A 150 -21.06 4.65 12.39
N ASP A 151 -22.30 4.23 12.63
CA ASP A 151 -22.69 3.50 13.83
C ASP A 151 -22.41 1.98 13.72
N ASN A 152 -21.97 1.52 12.55
CA ASN A 152 -21.73 0.11 12.27
C ASN A 152 -20.25 -0.26 12.43
N SER A 153 -19.79 -0.32 13.68
CA SER A 153 -18.41 -0.70 14.02
C SER A 153 -17.98 -2.04 13.41
N VAL A 154 -18.88 -3.02 13.36
CA VAL A 154 -18.61 -4.34 12.77
C VAL A 154 -18.26 -4.22 11.28
N ALA A 155 -19.01 -3.43 10.51
CA ALA A 155 -18.72 -3.23 9.09
C ALA A 155 -17.40 -2.46 8.88
N ILE A 156 -17.14 -1.46 9.72
CA ILE A 156 -15.88 -0.70 9.70
C ILE A 156 -14.70 -1.64 9.97
N ASP A 157 -14.79 -2.49 11.00
CA ASP A 157 -13.75 -3.46 11.35
C ASP A 157 -13.49 -4.46 10.22
N LEU A 158 -14.55 -4.94 9.55
CA LEU A 158 -14.41 -5.81 8.38
C LEU A 158 -13.68 -5.13 7.22
N ILE A 159 -14.01 -3.87 6.93
CA ILE A 159 -13.30 -3.08 5.90
C ILE A 159 -11.84 -2.89 6.30
N VAL A 160 -11.59 -2.48 7.55
CA VAL A 160 -10.23 -2.25 8.07
C VAL A 160 -9.42 -3.54 8.02
N GLN A 161 -10.00 -4.68 8.40
CA GLN A 161 -9.34 -5.97 8.32
C GLN A 161 -9.08 -6.36 6.86
N HIS A 162 -10.03 -6.14 5.94
CA HIS A 162 -9.83 -6.39 4.52
C HIS A 162 -8.68 -5.55 3.95
N ILE A 163 -8.67 -4.24 4.22
CA ILE A 163 -7.59 -3.33 3.83
C ILE A 163 -6.26 -3.80 4.44
N ARG A 164 -6.23 -4.14 5.73
CA ARG A 164 -5.03 -4.68 6.39
C ARG A 164 -4.58 -6.01 5.81
N THR A 165 -5.48 -6.87 5.36
CA THR A 165 -5.12 -8.10 4.65
C THR A 165 -4.55 -7.78 3.27
N LYS A 166 -5.13 -6.81 2.54
CA LYS A 166 -4.62 -6.37 1.24
C LYS A 166 -3.27 -5.65 1.34
N LEU A 167 -3.06 -4.85 2.39
CA LEU A 167 -1.79 -4.20 2.72
C LEU A 167 -0.79 -5.18 3.37
N GLY A 168 -1.26 -6.16 4.13
CA GLY A 168 -0.45 -7.28 4.62
C GLY A 168 -0.07 -8.25 3.49
N GLN A 169 -0.79 -8.18 2.37
CA GLN A 169 -0.43 -8.70 1.04
C GLN A 169 0.41 -7.71 0.23
N ASN A 170 1.05 -6.71 0.86
CA ASN A 170 2.19 -6.01 0.27
C ASN A 170 3.36 -6.99 0.19
N ASP A 171 3.27 -7.88 -0.80
CA ASP A 171 4.43 -8.30 -1.55
C ASP A 171 5.10 -7.03 -2.06
N LEU A 172 6.07 -6.51 -1.29
CA LEU A 172 7.14 -5.66 -1.81
C LEU A 172 7.68 -6.24 -3.15
N CYS A 173 7.53 -7.55 -3.38
CA CYS A 173 7.75 -8.27 -4.63
C CYS A 173 7.00 -7.67 -5.85
N LYS A 174 5.84 -7.03 -5.68
CA LYS A 174 5.10 -6.37 -6.78
C LYS A 174 5.79 -5.10 -7.27
N ILE A 175 6.38 -4.34 -6.35
CA ILE A 175 7.13 -3.10 -6.63
C ILE A 175 8.57 -3.45 -7.02
N HIS A 176 9.13 -4.48 -6.38
CA HIS A 176 10.49 -4.95 -6.54
C HIS A 176 10.47 -6.40 -7.02
N PRO A 177 10.47 -6.66 -8.35
CA PRO A 177 10.40 -8.03 -8.89
C PRO A 177 11.59 -8.91 -8.51
N ASN A 178 12.69 -8.29 -8.05
CA ASN A 178 13.90 -8.98 -7.58
C ASN A 178 13.90 -9.23 -6.06
N LEU A 179 12.82 -8.91 -5.35
CA LEU A 179 12.67 -9.23 -3.94
C LEU A 179 11.94 -10.56 -3.78
N TYR A 180 12.51 -11.43 -2.94
CA TYR A 180 11.94 -12.71 -2.60
C TYR A 180 11.69 -12.77 -1.09
N VAL A 181 10.44 -13.04 -0.71
CA VAL A 181 10.03 -13.16 0.70
C VAL A 181 9.83 -14.63 1.04
N ILE A 182 10.49 -15.08 2.09
CA ILE A 182 10.35 -16.45 2.58
C ILE A 182 8.95 -16.62 3.17
N GLN A 183 8.26 -17.69 2.75
CA GLN A 183 6.94 -18.02 3.27
C GLN A 183 6.98 -18.16 4.79
N THR A 184 6.16 -17.37 5.47
CA THR A 184 6.10 -17.35 6.93
C THR A 184 5.31 -18.56 7.44
N THR A 185 5.97 -19.44 8.18
CA THR A 185 5.35 -20.57 8.89
C THR A 185 5.17 -20.26 10.38
N TYR A 186 4.32 -21.01 11.08
CA TYR A 186 4.21 -20.89 12.54
C TYR A 186 5.56 -21.09 13.25
N GLN A 187 6.43 -21.94 12.70
CA GLN A 187 7.77 -22.15 13.23
C GLN A 187 8.65 -20.90 13.08
N ILE A 188 8.66 -20.27 11.91
CA ILE A 188 9.39 -19.01 11.67
C ILE A 188 8.85 -17.90 12.59
N ARG A 189 7.53 -17.81 12.74
CA ARG A 189 6.90 -16.86 13.67
C ARG A 189 7.32 -17.11 15.11
N GLY A 190 7.34 -18.37 15.56
CA GLY A 190 7.80 -18.72 16.90
C GLY A 190 9.26 -18.32 17.14
N MET A 191 10.15 -18.59 16.19
CA MET A 191 11.55 -18.14 16.28
C MET A 191 11.67 -16.62 16.31
N HIS A 192 10.89 -15.91 15.49
CA HIS A 192 10.82 -14.44 15.54
C HIS A 192 10.32 -13.89 16.87
N THR A 193 9.33 -14.53 17.50
CA THR A 193 8.85 -14.14 18.83
C THR A 193 10.00 -14.19 19.84
N ILE A 194 10.80 -15.26 19.83
CA ILE A 194 11.93 -15.41 20.76
C ILE A 194 13.01 -14.36 20.51
N ILE A 195 13.50 -14.22 19.27
CA ILE A 195 14.59 -13.27 18.99
C ILE A 195 14.19 -11.79 19.14
N ARG A 196 12.89 -11.48 19.23
CA ARG A 196 12.36 -10.12 19.42
C ARG A 196 11.92 -9.82 20.85
N ASP A 197 11.81 -10.83 21.70
CA ASP A 197 11.50 -10.63 23.12
C ASP A 197 12.73 -10.05 23.83
N ALA A 198 12.52 -8.93 24.52
CA ALA A 198 13.56 -8.25 25.29
C ALA A 198 14.04 -9.07 26.50
N ALA A 199 13.24 -10.04 26.96
CA ALA A 199 13.59 -10.94 28.05
C ALA A 199 14.42 -12.17 27.61
N THR A 200 14.64 -12.36 26.30
CA THR A 200 15.35 -13.53 25.76
C THR A 200 16.82 -13.55 26.17
N THR A 201 17.32 -14.72 26.58
CA THR A 201 18.73 -14.91 26.94
C THR A 201 19.64 -14.79 25.71
N THR A 202 20.89 -14.35 25.90
CA THR A 202 21.87 -14.27 24.81
C THR A 202 22.08 -15.60 24.10
N HIS A 203 22.07 -16.71 24.83
CA HIS A 203 22.22 -18.05 24.27
C HIS A 203 21.06 -18.41 23.35
N ASP A 204 19.82 -18.20 23.80
CA ASP A 204 18.64 -18.47 23.00
C ASP A 204 18.56 -17.53 21.79
N PHE A 205 18.91 -16.27 21.96
CA PHE A 205 18.98 -15.31 20.86
C PHE A 205 19.91 -15.82 19.76
N ILE A 206 21.15 -16.18 20.10
CA ILE A 206 22.14 -16.70 19.13
C ILE A 206 21.60 -17.97 18.45
N PHE A 207 21.10 -18.92 19.24
CA PHE A 207 20.59 -20.20 18.72
C PHE A 207 19.45 -20.01 17.71
N TYR A 208 18.44 -19.20 18.04
CA TYR A 208 17.29 -18.98 17.16
C TYR A 208 17.61 -18.03 16.00
N ALA A 209 18.51 -17.07 16.18
CA ALA A 209 19.00 -16.22 15.10
C ALA A 209 19.76 -17.05 14.05
N ASP A 210 20.68 -17.92 14.47
CA ASP A 210 21.42 -18.81 13.56
C ASP A 210 20.49 -19.74 12.77
N ARG A 211 19.42 -20.24 13.41
CA ARG A 211 18.40 -21.04 12.74
C ARG A 211 17.65 -20.25 11.66
N LEU A 212 17.25 -19.01 11.95
CA LEU A 212 16.60 -18.13 10.98
C LEU A 212 17.54 -17.76 9.84
N ILE A 213 18.78 -17.39 10.14
CA ILE A 213 19.82 -17.07 9.15
C ILE A 213 20.03 -18.25 8.20
N ARG A 214 20.08 -19.48 8.71
CA ARG A 214 20.24 -20.67 7.86
C ARG A 214 19.10 -20.82 6.84
N LEU A 215 17.85 -20.57 7.26
CA LEU A 215 16.71 -20.58 6.34
C LEU A 215 16.84 -19.50 5.26
N VAL A 216 17.31 -18.31 5.63
CA VAL A 216 17.52 -17.20 4.69
C VAL A 216 18.63 -17.52 3.69
N VAL A 217 19.75 -18.06 4.15
CA VAL A 217 20.88 -18.44 3.30
C VAL A 217 20.50 -19.54 2.31
N GLU A 218 19.84 -20.61 2.78
CA GLU A 218 19.40 -21.71 1.90
C GLU A 218 18.41 -21.20 0.83
N HIS A 219 17.45 -20.36 1.22
CA HIS A 219 16.53 -19.75 0.26
C HIS A 219 17.26 -18.88 -0.76
N GLY A 220 18.21 -18.05 -0.32
CA GLY A 220 19.02 -17.20 -1.19
C GLY A 220 19.86 -18.00 -2.20
N LEU A 221 20.42 -19.14 -1.79
CA LEU A 221 21.17 -20.02 -2.67
C LEU A 221 20.30 -20.63 -3.79
N GLY A 222 19.00 -20.81 -3.54
CA GLY A 222 18.03 -21.31 -4.52
C GLY A 222 17.79 -20.38 -5.71
N HIS A 223 18.15 -19.09 -5.62
CA HIS A 223 18.00 -18.12 -6.70
C HIS A 223 19.23 -18.00 -7.62
N LEU A 224 20.27 -18.80 -7.36
CA LEU A 224 21.49 -18.80 -8.16
C LEU A 224 21.31 -19.64 -9.44
N PRO A 225 22.12 -19.38 -10.48
CA PRO A 225 22.02 -20.16 -11.71
C PRO A 225 22.50 -21.60 -11.50
N PHE A 226 21.67 -22.54 -11.93
CA PHE A 226 21.98 -23.98 -11.95
C PHE A 226 22.14 -24.49 -13.39
N ARG A 227 22.83 -25.61 -13.57
CA ARG A 227 22.95 -26.35 -14.83
C ARG A 227 22.42 -27.75 -14.63
N GLU A 228 21.68 -28.26 -15.61
CA GLU A 228 21.23 -29.65 -15.60
C GLU A 228 22.43 -30.61 -15.55
N LYS A 229 22.31 -31.66 -14.73
CA LYS A 229 23.32 -32.69 -14.58
C LYS A 229 22.63 -34.03 -14.39
N GLN A 230 23.01 -34.99 -15.22
CA GLN A 230 22.54 -36.36 -15.09
C GLN A 230 23.57 -37.18 -14.33
N VAL A 231 23.10 -37.97 -13.36
CA VAL A 231 23.92 -38.90 -12.60
C VAL A 231 23.28 -40.29 -12.65
N ILE A 232 24.12 -41.31 -12.59
CA ILE A 232 23.66 -42.70 -12.48
C ILE A 232 23.52 -43.01 -11.00
N THR A 233 22.32 -43.42 -10.58
CA THR A 233 22.05 -43.81 -9.20
C THR A 233 22.74 -45.14 -8.86
N PRO A 234 22.90 -45.48 -7.57
CA PRO A 234 23.41 -46.81 -7.17
C PRO A 234 22.56 -47.98 -7.68
N THR A 235 21.29 -47.73 -8.06
CA THR A 235 20.38 -48.71 -8.65
C THR A 235 20.51 -48.82 -10.18
N GLY A 236 21.43 -48.06 -10.80
CA GLY A 236 21.65 -48.03 -12.25
C GLY A 236 20.66 -47.16 -13.04
N SER A 237 19.76 -46.45 -12.37
CA SER A 237 18.81 -45.53 -13.01
C SER A 237 19.44 -44.16 -13.27
N VAL A 238 19.01 -43.44 -14.31
CA VAL A 238 19.45 -42.07 -14.56
C VAL A 238 18.59 -41.10 -13.73
N TYR A 239 19.24 -40.26 -12.92
CA TYR A 239 18.61 -39.15 -12.22
C TYR A 239 19.04 -37.83 -12.86
N THR A 240 18.05 -37.05 -13.33
CA THR A 240 18.26 -35.71 -13.87
C THR A 240 18.12 -34.69 -12.74
N GLY A 241 19.26 -34.24 -12.25
CA GLY A 241 19.35 -33.19 -11.22
C GLY A 241 19.97 -31.92 -11.76
N VAL A 242 20.51 -31.11 -10.85
CA VAL A 242 21.17 -29.84 -11.17
C VAL A 242 22.47 -29.67 -10.39
N ASP A 243 23.38 -28.87 -10.94
CA ASP A 243 24.66 -28.47 -10.34
C ASP A 243 24.81 -26.94 -10.43
N PHE A 244 25.61 -26.32 -9.55
CA PHE A 244 25.78 -24.87 -9.54
C PHE A 244 26.57 -24.39 -10.78
N SER A 245 26.04 -23.38 -11.48
CA SER A 245 26.57 -22.94 -12.78
C SER A 245 27.88 -22.15 -12.71
N LYS A 246 28.16 -21.49 -11.58
CA LYS A 246 29.30 -20.59 -11.39
C LYS A 246 29.81 -20.61 -9.95
N SER A 247 31.07 -20.20 -9.78
CA SER A 247 31.70 -20.07 -8.46
C SER A 247 31.07 -18.94 -7.62
N LEU A 248 30.82 -19.24 -6.35
CA LEU A 248 30.20 -18.33 -5.38
C LEU A 248 31.24 -17.67 -4.46
N CYS A 249 30.91 -16.53 -3.89
CA CYS A 249 31.56 -15.98 -2.71
C CYS A 249 30.56 -15.21 -1.85
N GLY A 250 30.74 -15.24 -0.53
CA GLY A 250 30.00 -14.40 0.40
C GLY A 250 30.77 -13.12 0.70
N ILE A 251 30.08 -12.00 0.82
CA ILE A 251 30.65 -10.73 1.29
C ILE A 251 29.85 -10.27 2.49
N SER A 252 30.47 -10.21 3.67
CA SER A 252 29.82 -9.73 4.89
C SER A 252 30.05 -8.23 5.09
N VAL A 253 28.97 -7.52 5.46
CA VAL A 253 29.06 -6.14 5.93
C VAL A 253 29.39 -6.17 7.42
N ILE A 254 30.56 -5.65 7.79
CA ILE A 254 31.03 -5.63 9.18
C ILE A 254 30.19 -4.59 9.95
N ARG A 255 29.64 -4.90 11.13
CA ARG A 255 29.79 -6.14 11.94
C ARG A 255 28.63 -7.12 11.80
N SER A 256 27.42 -6.62 11.55
CA SER A 256 26.18 -7.40 11.59
C SER A 256 26.19 -8.59 10.62
N GLY A 257 26.70 -8.40 9.41
CA GLY A 257 26.80 -9.42 8.37
C GLY A 257 27.70 -10.60 8.73
N GLU A 258 28.63 -10.44 9.68
CA GLU A 258 29.53 -11.53 10.10
C GLU A 258 28.76 -12.67 10.79
N SER A 259 27.62 -12.36 11.43
CA SER A 259 26.72 -13.36 12.02
C SER A 259 26.22 -14.40 11.02
N MET A 260 26.13 -14.02 9.74
CA MET A 260 25.62 -14.90 8.68
C MET A 260 26.68 -15.80 8.06
N GLU A 261 27.97 -15.58 8.34
CA GLU A 261 29.07 -16.32 7.71
C GLU A 261 29.06 -17.81 8.08
N ASN A 262 28.73 -18.13 9.32
CA ASN A 262 28.72 -19.52 9.81
C ASN A 262 27.65 -20.34 9.09
N ALA A 263 26.44 -19.78 8.92
CA ALA A 263 25.39 -20.41 8.15
C ALA A 263 25.80 -20.62 6.69
N LEU A 264 26.44 -19.61 6.06
CA LEU A 264 26.91 -19.73 4.69
C LEU A 264 28.00 -20.80 4.53
N ARG A 265 28.97 -20.89 5.46
CA ARG A 265 29.99 -21.95 5.46
C ARG A 265 29.38 -23.34 5.69
N ALA A 266 28.33 -23.44 6.49
CA ALA A 266 27.63 -24.69 6.71
C ALA A 266 26.88 -25.19 5.47
N CYS A 267 26.33 -24.27 4.66
CA CYS A 267 25.63 -24.60 3.42
C CYS A 267 26.60 -24.83 2.24
N CYS A 268 27.70 -24.06 2.17
CA CYS A 268 28.66 -24.11 1.07
C CYS A 268 30.10 -24.37 1.57
N LYS A 269 30.53 -25.64 1.53
CA LYS A 269 31.90 -26.02 1.92
C LYS A 269 32.94 -25.33 1.03
N GLY A 270 33.92 -24.66 1.65
CA GLY A 270 35.03 -24.01 0.94
C GLY A 270 34.68 -22.69 0.24
N ILE A 271 33.53 -22.07 0.56
CA ILE A 271 33.17 -20.76 0.01
C ILE A 271 34.17 -19.68 0.43
N LYS A 272 34.60 -18.84 -0.51
CA LYS A 272 35.43 -17.67 -0.21
C LYS A 272 34.56 -16.59 0.44
N ILE A 273 35.02 -16.01 1.54
CA ILE A 273 34.35 -14.91 2.22
C ILE A 273 35.22 -13.66 2.18
N GLY A 274 34.67 -12.57 1.65
CA GLY A 274 35.24 -11.25 1.76
C GLY A 274 34.47 -10.40 2.77
N LYS A 275 35.04 -9.25 3.13
CA LYS A 275 34.47 -8.35 4.14
C LYS A 275 34.52 -6.92 3.69
N ILE A 276 33.52 -6.14 4.10
CA ILE A 276 33.43 -4.71 3.85
C ILE A 276 33.03 -4.01 5.15
N LEU A 277 33.75 -2.98 5.55
CA LEU A 277 33.39 -2.10 6.66
C LEU A 277 32.94 -0.75 6.10
N ILE A 278 31.68 -0.41 6.33
CA ILE A 278 31.10 0.87 5.96
C ILE A 278 30.85 1.63 7.26
N HIS A 279 31.30 2.88 7.31
CA HIS A 279 31.03 3.78 8.42
C HIS A 279 30.39 5.05 7.88
N ARG A 280 29.48 5.63 8.67
CA ARG A 280 28.78 6.85 8.31
C ARG A 280 29.28 7.95 9.25
N GLU A 281 30.05 8.88 8.71
CA GLU A 281 30.41 10.12 9.40
C GLU A 281 29.60 11.29 8.82
N GLY A 282 28.80 11.95 9.65
CA GLY A 282 28.05 13.15 9.27
C GLY A 282 26.91 12.94 8.26
N ASP A 283 26.35 14.06 7.78
CA ASP A 283 25.24 14.11 6.81
C ASP A 283 25.71 13.86 5.34
N ASP A 284 27.01 13.97 5.05
CA ASP A 284 27.53 14.06 3.68
C ASP A 284 28.11 12.75 3.07
N GLY A 285 27.87 11.59 3.68
CA GLY A 285 27.91 10.32 2.92
C GLY A 285 28.68 9.16 3.56
N LYS A 286 28.31 7.96 3.11
CA LYS A 286 28.88 6.67 3.54
C LYS A 286 30.35 6.59 3.12
N GLN A 287 31.28 6.42 4.07
CA GLN A 287 32.68 6.13 3.78
C GLN A 287 32.98 4.64 3.89
N LEU A 288 33.66 4.11 2.88
CA LEU A 288 34.25 2.77 2.91
C LEU A 288 35.56 2.83 3.69
N ILE A 289 35.58 2.26 4.90
CA ILE A 289 36.78 2.26 5.76
C ILE A 289 37.71 1.09 5.42
N TYR A 290 37.13 -0.08 5.16
CA TYR A 290 37.93 -1.29 4.93
C TYR A 290 37.22 -2.23 3.95
N HIS A 291 38.01 -2.89 3.10
CA HIS A 291 37.53 -4.01 2.30
C HIS A 291 38.62 -5.07 2.14
N ASN A 292 38.22 -6.33 2.17
CA ASN A 292 39.06 -7.47 1.80
C ASN A 292 38.22 -8.43 0.97
N LEU A 293 38.40 -8.39 -0.35
CA LEU A 293 37.56 -9.08 -1.31
C LEU A 293 38.39 -10.15 -2.05
N PRO A 294 37.78 -11.28 -2.47
CA PRO A 294 38.44 -12.23 -3.34
C PRO A 294 38.95 -11.55 -4.62
N LYS A 295 40.20 -11.79 -5.02
CA LYS A 295 40.81 -11.18 -6.22
C LYS A 295 40.02 -11.48 -7.51
N ASP A 296 39.30 -12.60 -7.53
CA ASP A 296 38.47 -13.07 -8.64
C ASP A 296 36.98 -12.73 -8.50
N ILE A 297 36.60 -11.79 -7.62
CA ILE A 297 35.20 -11.43 -7.33
C ILE A 297 34.41 -11.04 -8.57
N ALA A 298 35.02 -10.35 -9.54
CA ALA A 298 34.36 -9.92 -10.78
C ALA A 298 33.82 -11.07 -11.64
N LYS A 299 34.31 -12.31 -11.42
CA LYS A 299 33.88 -13.52 -12.14
C LYS A 299 32.94 -14.41 -11.32
N ARG A 300 32.57 -13.99 -10.10
CA ARG A 300 31.78 -14.78 -9.13
C ARG A 300 30.38 -14.20 -8.94
N HIS A 301 29.46 -15.04 -8.47
CA HIS A 301 28.23 -14.53 -7.86
C HIS A 301 28.50 -14.19 -6.39
N VAL A 302 28.09 -12.99 -6.02
CA VAL A 302 28.30 -12.43 -4.68
C VAL A 302 27.03 -12.54 -3.87
N LEU A 303 27.09 -13.23 -2.73
CA LEU A 303 26.06 -13.15 -1.69
C LEU A 303 26.47 -12.06 -0.70
N LEU A 304 25.81 -10.90 -0.76
CA LEU A 304 26.00 -9.84 0.21
C LEU A 304 25.20 -10.16 1.48
N LEU A 305 25.86 -10.14 2.63
CA LEU A 305 25.28 -10.56 3.91
C LEU A 305 25.14 -9.37 4.85
N ASP A 306 23.89 -9.08 5.23
CA ASP A 306 23.54 -8.14 6.29
C ASP A 306 22.17 -8.55 6.88
N PRO A 307 22.06 -8.87 8.19
CA PRO A 307 20.81 -9.33 8.78
C PRO A 307 19.75 -8.23 8.95
N ILE A 308 20.16 -6.95 8.90
CA ILE A 308 19.25 -5.82 9.10
C ILE A 308 19.46 -4.82 7.97
N LEU A 309 18.39 -4.52 7.23
CA LEU A 309 18.36 -3.41 6.27
C LEU A 309 17.69 -2.21 6.95
N GLY A 310 18.51 -1.26 7.39
CA GLY A 310 18.10 0.04 7.94
C GLY A 310 18.79 1.19 7.21
N THR A 311 18.18 2.37 7.25
CA THR A 311 18.73 3.61 6.66
C THR A 311 19.50 4.44 7.66
#